data_AF-A0A9P6RF82-F1
#
_entry.id   AF-A0A9P6RF82-F1
#
_cell.length_a   1.000
_cell.length_b   1.000
_cell.length_c   1.000
_cell.angle_alpha   90.00
_cell.angle_beta   90.00
_cell.angle_gamma   90.00
#
_symmetry.space_group_name_H-M   'P 1'
#
loop_
_entity.id
_entity.type
_entity.pdbx_description
1 polymer ?
#
loop_
_entity_poly.entity_id
_entity_poly.type
_entity_poly.pdbx_seq_one_letter_code
_entity_poly.pdbx_strand_id
1 'polypeptide(L)' 'TTTKLLNKGFTDCYYKVTSVKLRGPELNHGKAYGVEVWKGKVLNEGKPVEIRGGLKWNWTKYTPSVEHVPAAPVKA' A
#
# COMPACT_ATOMS: atom_id res chain seq x y z
N THR A 1 -4.26 -2.07 -1.87
CA THR A 1 -5.33 -1.11 -1.54
C THR A 1 -6.49 -1.85 -0.87
N THR A 2 -7.55 -1.18 -0.43
CA THR A 2 -8.75 -1.84 0.13
C THR A 2 -9.95 -1.64 -0.78
N THR A 3 -10.79 -2.67 -0.95
CA THR A 3 -12.02 -2.62 -1.74
C THR A 3 -12.98 -1.55 -1.22
N LYS A 4 -13.00 -1.30 0.09
CA LYS A 4 -13.81 -0.23 0.71
C LYS A 4 -13.42 1.17 0.23
N LEU A 5 -12.13 1.44 -0.02
CA LEU A 5 -11.67 2.72 -0.55
C LEU A 5 -11.99 2.83 -2.04
N LEU A 6 -11.78 1.75 -2.79
CA LEU A 6 -12.11 1.68 -4.22
C LEU A 6 -13.61 1.94 -4.46
N ASN A 7 -14.49 1.31 -3.69
CA ASN A 7 -15.95 1.53 -3.79
C ASN A 7 -16.37 2.97 -3.48
N LYS A 8 -15.50 3.75 -2.82
CA LYS A 8 -15.70 5.19 -2.55
C LYS A 8 -15.03 6.09 -3.60
N GLY A 9 -14.44 5.52 -4.66
CA GLY A 9 -13.74 6.25 -5.71
C GLY A 9 -12.31 6.67 -5.37
N PHE A 10 -11.74 6.17 -4.26
CA PHE A 10 -10.34 6.46 -3.90
C PHE A 10 -9.41 5.44 -4.55
N THR A 11 -9.00 5.71 -5.79
CA THR A 11 -8.13 4.83 -6.58
C THR A 11 -6.67 4.94 -6.15
N ASP A 12 -6.15 6.14 -5.91
CA ASP A 12 -4.73 6.37 -5.58
C ASP A 12 -4.43 6.29 -4.08
N CYS A 13 -5.08 5.35 -3.38
CA CYS A 13 -4.82 5.06 -1.97
C CYS A 13 -4.30 3.63 -1.82
N TYR A 14 -3.01 3.48 -1.52
CA TYR A 14 -2.37 2.16 -1.43
C TYR A 14 -1.14 2.20 -0.51
N TYR A 15 -0.65 1.01 -0.15
CA TYR A 15 0.67 0.86 0.45
C TYR A 15 1.61 0.26 -0.58
N LYS A 16 2.80 0.84 -0.75
CA LYS A 16 3.92 0.17 -1.42
C LYS A 16 4.61 -0.72 -0.39
N VAL A 17 4.33 -2.02 -0.44
CA VAL A 17 4.87 -3.00 0.52
C VAL A 17 6.39 -3.05 0.39
N THR A 18 7.09 -2.96 1.52
CA THR A 18 8.57 -2.99 1.58
C THR A 18 9.08 -4.19 2.36
N SER A 19 8.35 -4.68 3.35
CA SER A 19 8.72 -5.90 4.06
C SER A 19 7.50 -6.65 4.59
N VAL A 20 7.66 -7.97 4.73
CA VAL A 20 6.66 -8.87 5.30
C VAL A 20 7.33 -9.78 6.33
N LYS A 21 6.65 -9.99 7.44
CA LYS A 21 7.04 -10.91 8.51
C LYS A 21 5.90 -11.91 8.70
N LEU A 22 5.98 -13.00 7.95
CA LEU A 22 4.98 -14.07 7.95
C LEU A 22 5.11 -14.94 9.20
N ARG A 23 4.02 -15.60 9.59
CA ARG A 23 3.94 -16.47 10.76
C ARG A 23 3.27 -17.79 10.41
N GLY A 24 3.76 -18.86 11.03
CA GLY A 24 3.23 -20.21 10.89
C GLY A 24 3.60 -20.87 9.55
N PRO A 25 3.33 -22.18 9.41
CA PRO A 25 3.69 -22.95 8.21
C PRO A 25 2.87 -22.54 6.98
N GLU A 26 1.62 -22.12 7.18
CA GLU A 26 0.67 -21.77 6.11
C GLU A 26 0.90 -20.38 5.51
N LEU A 27 1.77 -19.55 6.10
CA LEU A 27 2.13 -18.20 5.63
C LEU A 27 0.96 -17.22 5.41
N ASN A 28 -0.25 -17.54 5.89
CA ASN A 28 -1.46 -16.73 5.72
C ASN A 28 -1.56 -15.55 6.71
N HIS A 29 -0.72 -15.54 7.74
CA HIS A 29 -0.75 -14.53 8.82
C HIS A 29 0.62 -13.88 8.97
N GLY A 30 0.64 -12.67 9.54
CA GLY A 30 1.88 -11.95 9.78
C GLY A 30 1.69 -10.45 9.92
N LYS A 31 2.81 -9.74 9.85
CA LYS A 31 2.85 -8.29 9.75
C LYS A 31 3.41 -7.88 8.39
N ALA A 32 2.89 -6.81 7.83
CA ALA A 32 3.43 -6.20 6.63
C ALA A 32 3.76 -4.73 6.92
N TYR A 33 4.80 -4.23 6.27
CA TYR A 33 5.23 -2.84 6.36
C TYR A 33 5.33 -2.27 4.95
N GLY A 34 5.08 -0.97 4.82
CA GLY A 34 5.14 -0.31 3.52
C GLY A 34 5.04 1.20 3.61
N VAL A 35 5.35 1.86 2.50
CA VAL A 35 5.17 3.29 2.34
C VAL A 35 3.71 3.57 2.01
N GLU A 36 3.07 4.45 2.79
CA GLU A 36 1.68 4.83 2.57
C GLU A 36 1.57 5.89 1.48
N VAL A 37 0.69 5.63 0.50
CA VAL A 37 0.30 6.58 -0.53
C VAL A 37 -1.18 6.88 -0.35
N TRP A 38 -1.48 8.15 -0.14
CA TRP A 38 -2.83 8.64 0.05
C TRP A 38 -3.18 9.67 -1.02
N LYS A 39 -4.12 9.32 -1.90
CA LYS A 39 -4.54 10.14 -3.05
C LYS A 39 -3.33 10.64 -3.86
N GLY A 40 -2.41 9.72 -4.17
CA GLY A 40 -1.18 10.00 -4.93
C GLY A 40 -0.06 10.65 -4.13
N LYS A 41 -0.29 11.06 -2.87
CA LYS A 41 0.74 11.67 -2.02
C LYS A 41 1.40 10.64 -1.12
N VAL A 42 2.72 10.61 -1.12
CA VAL A 42 3.51 9.81 -0.18
C VAL A 42 3.39 10.42 1.22
N LEU A 43 3.01 9.61 2.20
CA LEU A 43 2.93 10.01 3.60
C LEU A 43 4.17 9.58 4.39
N ASN A 44 4.26 10.04 5.65
CA ASN A 44 5.32 9.68 6.60
C ASN A 44 6.74 9.88 6.07
N GLU A 45 6.94 10.92 5.24
CA GLU A 45 8.24 11.21 4.60
C GLU A 45 8.79 10.04 3.77
N GLY A 46 7.92 9.13 3.30
CA GLY A 46 8.34 7.92 2.60
C GLY A 46 8.90 6.82 3.50
N LYS A 47 8.84 6.97 4.83
CA LYS A 47 9.27 5.94 5.78
C LYS A 47 8.25 4.80 5.81
N PRO A 48 8.71 3.53 5.77
CA PRO A 48 7.82 2.39 5.92
C PRO A 48 7.12 2.39 7.28
N VAL A 49 5.81 2.14 7.27
CA VAL A 49 4.96 1.98 8.47
C VAL A 49 4.27 0.62 8.46
N GLU A 50 3.82 0.16 9.63
CA GLU A 50 3.02 -1.08 9.72
C GLU A 50 1.68 -0.91 8.98
N ILE A 51 1.39 -1.83 8.05
CA ILE A 51 0.12 -1.87 7.31
C ILE A 51 -0.95 -2.42 8.24
N ARG A 52 -1.84 -1.54 8.70
CA ARG A 52 -2.87 -1.88 9.69
C ARG A 52 -4.05 -2.62 9.06
N GLY A 53 -4.66 -3.52 9.82
CA GLY A 53 -5.86 -4.24 9.39
C GLY A 53 -5.60 -5.36 8.39
N GLY A 54 -4.41 -5.97 8.39
CA GLY A 54 -4.04 -7.06 7.49
C GLY A 54 -4.96 -8.29 7.54
N LEU A 55 -5.67 -8.52 8.65
CA LEU A 55 -6.62 -9.63 8.80
C LEU A 55 -8.02 -9.36 8.22
N LYS A 56 -8.26 -8.17 7.66
CA LYS A 56 -9.54 -7.85 7.02
C LYS A 56 -9.58 -8.45 5.62
N TRP A 57 -10.70 -9.07 5.26
CA TRP A 57 -10.91 -9.69 3.94
C TRP A 57 -11.27 -8.67 2.83
N ASN A 58 -10.87 -7.41 3.00
CA ASN A 58 -11.19 -6.32 2.08
C ASN A 58 -9.95 -5.75 1.38
N TRP A 59 -8.83 -6.46 1.40
CA TRP A 59 -7.64 -6.10 0.66
C TRP A 59 -7.74 -6.53 -0.81
N THR A 60 -7.17 -5.72 -1.69
CA THR A 60 -6.95 -6.10 -3.08
C THR A 60 -5.63 -5.53 -3.58
N LYS A 61 -5.03 -6.20 -4.56
CA LYS A 61 -3.81 -5.71 -5.21
C LYS A 61 -4.12 -4.36 -5.84
N TYR A 62 -3.22 -3.40 -5.64
CA TYR A 62 -3.34 -2.12 -6.34
C TYR A 62 -2.89 -2.31 -7.78
N THR A 63 -3.75 -1.98 -8.73
CA THR A 63 -3.45 -1.95 -10.16
C THR A 63 -3.60 -0.50 -10.63
N PRO A 64 -2.51 0.19 -10.98
CA PRO A 64 -2.62 1.53 -11.55
C PRO A 64 -3.42 1.45 -12.87
N SER A 65 -4.49 2.23 -12.99
CA SER A 65 -5.31 2.26 -14.21
C SER A 65 -4.66 3.06 -15.34
N VAL A 66 -3.68 3.90 -15.02
CA VAL A 66 -2.85 4.67 -15.94
C VAL A 66 -1.47 4.76 -15.30
N GLU A 67 -0.39 4.65 -16.07
CA GLU A 67 0.98 4.76 -15.58
C GLU A 67 1.20 6.13 -14.90
N HIS A 68 0.87 6.23 -13.62
CA HIS A 68 1.30 7.32 -12.77
C HIS A 68 2.76 7.03 -12.44
N VAL A 69 3.64 7.31 -13.40
CA VAL A 69 5.08 7.35 -13.19
C VAL A 69 5.28 8.34 -12.05
N PRO A 70 5.77 7.91 -10.87
CA PRO A 70 6.15 8.87 -9.85
C PRO A 70 7.23 9.73 -10.50
N ALA A 71 6.96 11.02 -10.70
CA ALA A 71 7.94 11.96 -11.17
C ALA A 71 9.15 11.84 -10.23
N ALA A 72 10.20 11.20 -10.74
CA ALA A 72 11.47 11.13 -10.03
C ALA A 72 11.88 12.57 -9.71
N PRO A 73 12.46 12.84 -8.53
CA PRO A 73 12.99 14.17 -8.28
C PRO A 73 14.09 14.40 -9.32
N VAL A 74 13.83 15.29 -10.27
CA VAL A 74 14.86 15.84 -11.15
C VAL A 74 15.84 16.53 -10.23
N LYS A 75 16.96 15.86 -9.96
CA LYS A 75 18.09 16.48 -9.30
C LYS A 75 18.65 17.51 -10.28
N ALA A 76 18.63 18.78 -9.89
CA ALA A 76 19.36 19.86 -10.53
C ALA A 76 20.86 19.74 -10.26
#